data_AF-A0AAN9UGY1-F1
#
_entry.id   AF-A0AAN9UGY1-F1
#
_cell.length_a   1.000
_cell.length_b   1.000
_cell.length_c   1.000
_cell.angle_alpha   90.00
_cell.angle_beta   90.00
_cell.angle_gamma   90.00
#
_symmetry.space_group_name_H-M   'P 1'
#
loop_
_entity.id
_entity.type
_entity.pdbx_description
1 polymer ?
#
loop_
_entity_poly.entity_id
_entity_poly.type
_entity_poly.pdbx_seq_one_letter_code
_entity_poly.pdbx_strand_id
1 'polypeptide(L)'
;MSAQNSAGIQTLLDAEREASKIVQKVRTKRVREARDEAKKEIDAYRKTKEEEFKKFEAEHTQGNKEAEAEANKEADVKIQEIQTAGKKSQAKVVDDLLKAVLEIHPVAPTAAAA
;
A
#
# COMPACT_ATOMS: atom_id res chain seq x y z
N MET A 1 -26.07 -63.34 51.38
CA MET A 1 -26.38 -61.92 51.11
C MET A 1 -25.09 -61.15 50.80
N SER A 2 -24.39 -61.50 49.72
CA SER A 2 -23.06 -60.93 49.38
C SER A 2 -22.92 -60.65 47.88
N ALA A 3 -23.57 -61.44 47.01
CA ALA A 3 -23.59 -61.21 45.56
C ALA A 3 -24.37 -59.97 45.12
N GLN A 4 -25.41 -59.55 45.86
CA GLN A 4 -26.16 -58.31 45.59
C GLN A 4 -25.34 -57.05 45.90
N ASN A 5 -24.45 -57.09 46.90
CA ASN A 5 -23.54 -55.98 47.20
C ASN A 5 -22.44 -55.84 46.13
N SER A 6 -21.89 -56.94 45.62
CA SER A 6 -20.86 -56.87 44.57
C SER A 6 -21.41 -56.39 43.24
N ALA A 7 -22.64 -56.76 42.88
CA ALA A 7 -23.28 -56.31 41.64
C ALA A 7 -23.59 -54.79 41.66
N GLY A 8 -24.11 -54.26 42.78
CA GLY A 8 -24.38 -52.83 42.92
C GLY A 8 -23.11 -51.98 42.91
N ILE A 9 -22.03 -52.45 43.55
CA ILE A 9 -20.71 -51.77 43.53
C ILE A 9 -20.15 -51.74 42.11
N GLN A 10 -20.29 -52.83 41.34
CA GLN A 10 -19.82 -52.87 39.95
C GLN A 10 -20.57 -51.86 39.07
N THR A 11 -21.89 -51.74 39.23
CA THR A 11 -22.68 -50.74 38.51
C THR A 11 -22.26 -49.31 38.86
N LEU A 12 -21.95 -49.02 40.13
CA LEU A 12 -21.46 -47.70 40.55
C LEU A 12 -20.07 -47.39 39.97
N LEU A 13 -19.16 -48.37 39.94
CA LEU A 13 -17.83 -48.22 39.35
C LEU A 13 -17.90 -47.98 37.83
N ASP A 14 -18.81 -48.65 37.14
CA ASP A 14 -19.00 -48.45 35.70
C ASP A 14 -19.63 -47.07 35.42
N ALA A 15 -20.59 -46.63 36.25
CA ALA A 15 -21.14 -45.27 36.18
C ALA A 15 -20.07 -44.19 36.43
N GLU A 16 -19.16 -44.39 37.38
CA GLU A 16 -18.04 -43.47 37.66
C GLU A 16 -17.07 -43.35 36.46
N ARG A 17 -16.77 -44.47 35.81
CA ARG A 17 -15.94 -44.50 34.59
C ARG A 17 -16.62 -43.79 33.43
N GLU A 18 -17.92 -43.97 33.25
CA GLU A 18 -18.68 -43.28 32.20
C GLU A 18 -18.75 -41.78 32.46
N ALA A 19 -19.06 -41.37 33.70
CA ALA A 19 -19.05 -39.96 34.08
C ALA A 19 -17.68 -39.30 33.83
N SER A 20 -16.59 -39.97 34.22
CA SER A 20 -15.22 -39.50 33.98
C SER A 20 -14.90 -39.35 32.49
N LYS A 21 -15.34 -40.31 31.65
CA LYS A 21 -15.18 -40.24 30.19
C LYS A 21 -15.98 -39.09 29.58
N ILE A 22 -17.20 -38.84 30.06
CA ILE A 22 -18.05 -37.74 29.59
C ILE A 22 -17.39 -36.40 29.90
N VAL A 23 -16.90 -36.21 31.14
CA VAL A 23 -16.21 -34.98 31.55
C VAL A 23 -14.95 -34.73 30.72
N GLN A 24 -14.14 -35.77 30.48
CA GLN A 24 -12.95 -35.70 29.62
C GLN A 24 -13.31 -35.31 28.17
N LYS A 25 -14.36 -35.91 27.60
CA LYS A 25 -14.85 -35.58 26.25
C LYS A 25 -15.36 -34.15 26.16
N VAL A 26 -16.12 -33.67 27.14
CA VAL A 26 -16.63 -32.29 27.16
C VAL A 26 -15.47 -31.29 27.24
N ARG A 27 -14.47 -31.55 28.10
CA ARG A 27 -13.29 -30.68 28.22
C ARG A 27 -12.51 -30.59 26.91
N THR A 28 -12.27 -31.72 26.26
CA THR A 28 -11.52 -31.75 24.99
C THR A 28 -12.29 -31.14 23.83
N LYS A 29 -13.62 -31.33 23.78
CA LYS A 29 -14.49 -30.67 22.79
C LYS A 29 -14.46 -29.15 22.92
N ARG A 30 -14.70 -28.61 24.12
CA ARG A 30 -14.67 -27.16 24.37
C ARG A 30 -13.34 -26.52 23.98
N VAL A 31 -12.22 -27.17 24.27
CA VAL A 31 -10.89 -26.65 23.90
C VAL A 31 -10.68 -26.67 22.39
N ARG A 32 -11.19 -27.69 21.67
CA ARG A 32 -11.12 -27.75 20.20
C ARG A 32 -12.01 -26.69 19.57
N GLU A 33 -13.26 -26.60 20.01
CA GLU A 33 -14.23 -25.61 19.52
C GLU A 33 -13.69 -24.18 19.69
N ALA A 34 -13.18 -23.83 20.87
CA ALA A 34 -12.57 -22.52 21.11
C ALA A 34 -11.36 -22.24 20.21
N ARG A 35 -10.54 -23.25 19.92
CA ARG A 35 -9.41 -23.10 18.99
C ARG A 35 -9.87 -22.92 17.54
N ASP A 36 -10.88 -23.66 17.12
CA ASP A 36 -11.40 -23.60 15.76
C ASP A 36 -12.17 -22.29 15.51
N GLU A 37 -12.89 -21.79 16.51
CA GLU A 37 -13.53 -20.47 16.50
C GLU A 37 -12.49 -19.34 16.43
N ALA A 38 -11.47 -19.37 17.29
CA ALA A 38 -10.40 -18.36 17.25
C ALA A 38 -9.66 -18.35 15.90
N LYS A 39 -9.40 -19.53 15.31
CA LYS A 39 -8.80 -19.61 13.97
C LYS A 39 -9.71 -19.00 12.90
N LYS A 40 -11.00 -19.32 12.92
CA LYS A 40 -11.98 -18.73 11.97
C LYS A 40 -12.04 -17.21 12.10
N GLU A 41 -12.00 -16.69 13.31
CA GLU A 41 -12.01 -15.25 13.56
C GLU A 41 -10.72 -14.57 13.07
N ILE A 42 -9.56 -15.19 13.32
CA ILE A 42 -8.26 -14.71 12.79
C ILE A 42 -8.26 -14.72 11.26
N ASP A 43 -8.73 -15.79 10.63
CA ASP A 43 -8.78 -15.90 9.17
C ASP A 43 -9.76 -14.88 8.56
N ALA A 44 -10.91 -14.66 9.20
CA ALA A 44 -11.86 -13.62 8.81
C ALA A 44 -11.25 -12.23 8.93
N TYR A 45 -10.59 -11.93 10.06
CA TYR A 45 -9.92 -10.65 10.30
C TYR A 45 -8.80 -10.40 9.28
N ARG A 46 -7.99 -11.42 9.01
CA ARG A 46 -6.94 -11.37 8.00
C ARG A 46 -7.51 -11.09 6.62
N LYS A 47 -8.58 -11.79 6.24
CA LYS A 47 -9.25 -11.57 4.95
C LYS A 47 -9.79 -10.15 4.83
N THR A 48 -10.46 -9.64 5.86
CA THR A 48 -10.93 -8.24 5.85
C THR A 48 -9.78 -7.24 5.74
N LYS A 49 -8.66 -7.47 6.43
CA LYS A 49 -7.49 -6.58 6.36
C LYS A 49 -6.79 -6.65 5.00
N GLU A 50 -6.69 -7.83 4.39
CA GLU A 50 -6.16 -7.98 3.04
C GLU A 50 -7.06 -7.32 1.99
N GLU A 51 -8.39 -7.37 2.16
CA GLU A 51 -9.34 -6.67 1.29
C GLU A 51 -9.25 -5.15 1.44
N GLU A 52 -9.17 -4.65 2.68
CA GLU A 52 -8.93 -3.22 2.96
C GLU A 52 -7.60 -2.76 2.37
N PHE A 53 -6.52 -3.55 2.54
CA PHE A 53 -5.21 -3.23 1.99
C PHE A 53 -5.22 -3.18 0.47
N LYS A 54 -5.86 -4.15 -0.20
CA LYS A 54 -5.99 -4.16 -1.66
C LYS A 54 -6.82 -2.98 -2.18
N LYS A 55 -7.89 -2.59 -1.48
CA LYS A 55 -8.67 -1.40 -1.82
C LYS A 55 -7.83 -0.14 -1.66
N PHE A 56 -7.11 -0.03 -0.54
CA PHE A 56 -6.22 1.09 -0.28
C PHE A 56 -5.10 1.17 -1.33
N GLU A 57 -4.47 0.05 -1.68
CA GLU A 57 -3.50 -0.03 -2.77
C GLU A 57 -4.13 0.41 -4.10
N ALA A 58 -5.31 -0.10 -4.46
CA ALA A 58 -5.95 0.28 -5.71
C ALA A 58 -6.25 1.78 -5.76
N GLU A 59 -6.84 2.35 -4.71
CA GLU A 59 -7.19 3.76 -4.61
C GLU A 59 -5.94 4.67 -4.60
N HIS A 60 -4.90 4.31 -3.85
CA HIS A 60 -3.68 5.12 -3.76
C HIS A 60 -2.74 4.94 -4.96
N THR A 61 -2.74 3.77 -5.60
CA THR A 61 -2.00 3.55 -6.84
C THR A 61 -2.64 4.31 -8.01
N GLN A 62 -3.97 4.53 -7.97
CA GLN A 62 -4.66 5.32 -8.99
C GLN A 62 -4.36 6.82 -8.89
N GLY A 63 -4.22 7.35 -7.66
CA GLY A 63 -3.90 8.76 -7.45
C GLY A 63 -2.61 9.21 -8.15
N ASN A 64 -1.62 8.33 -8.28
CA ASN A 64 -0.37 8.67 -8.94
C ASN A 64 -0.54 8.87 -10.46
N LYS A 65 -1.40 8.07 -11.10
CA LYS A 65 -1.65 8.19 -12.55
C LYS A 65 -2.48 9.44 -12.89
N GLU A 66 -3.45 9.77 -12.06
CA GLU A 66 -4.26 10.98 -12.24
C GLU A 66 -3.41 12.24 -12.02
N ALA A 67 -2.61 12.27 -10.95
CA ALA A 67 -1.67 13.36 -10.70
C ALA A 67 -0.62 13.51 -11.82
N GLU A 68 -0.09 12.39 -12.34
CA GLU A 68 0.83 12.40 -13.47
C GLU A 68 0.16 12.90 -14.76
N ALA A 69 -1.09 12.50 -15.03
CA ALA A 69 -1.84 12.98 -16.19
C ALA A 69 -2.17 14.48 -16.10
N GLU A 70 -2.53 14.98 -14.92
CA GLU A 70 -2.76 16.40 -14.65
C GLU A 70 -1.47 17.21 -14.87
N ALA A 71 -0.36 16.75 -14.28
CA ALA A 71 0.95 17.39 -14.41
C ALA A 71 1.44 17.42 -15.86
N ASN A 72 1.24 16.33 -16.62
CA ASN A 72 1.60 16.29 -18.03
C ASN A 72 0.78 17.29 -18.86
N LYS A 73 -0.53 17.41 -18.61
CA LYS A 73 -1.36 18.42 -19.28
C LYS A 73 -0.89 19.84 -18.98
N GLU A 74 -0.60 20.15 -17.72
CA GLU A 74 -0.07 21.47 -17.36
C GLU A 74 1.30 21.74 -18.00
N ALA A 75 2.17 20.72 -18.04
CA ALA A 75 3.47 20.82 -18.69
C ALA A 75 3.32 21.09 -20.20
N ASP A 76 2.41 20.39 -20.89
CA ASP A 76 2.15 20.61 -22.31
C ASP A 76 1.65 22.03 -22.60
N VAL A 77 0.76 22.57 -21.75
CA VAL A 77 0.31 23.96 -21.86
C VAL A 77 1.48 24.93 -21.71
N LYS A 78 2.31 24.75 -20.68
CA LYS A 78 3.51 25.60 -20.48
C LYS A 78 4.51 25.48 -21.63
N ILE A 79 4.70 24.29 -22.19
CA ILE A 79 5.57 24.08 -23.36
C ILE A 79 5.01 24.87 -24.56
N GLN A 80 3.70 24.83 -24.81
CA GLN A 80 3.10 25.61 -25.89
C GLN A 80 3.25 27.11 -25.67
N GLU A 81 3.07 27.60 -24.45
CA GLU A 81 3.30 29.00 -24.09
C GLU A 81 4.75 29.41 -24.35
N ILE A 82 5.73 28.62 -23.90
CA ILE A 82 7.17 28.86 -24.11
C ILE A 82 7.49 28.87 -25.60
N GLN A 83 6.97 27.91 -26.38
CA GLN A 83 7.20 27.87 -27.82
C GLN A 83 6.62 29.11 -28.51
N THR A 84 5.43 29.55 -28.11
CA THR A 84 4.77 30.73 -28.68
C THR A 84 5.53 32.00 -28.34
N ALA A 85 5.95 32.16 -27.07
CA ALA A 85 6.78 33.26 -26.61
C ALA A 85 8.13 33.28 -27.35
N GLY A 86 8.77 32.12 -27.48
CA GLY A 86 10.04 31.93 -28.18
C GLY A 86 9.95 32.34 -29.65
N LYS A 87 8.92 31.87 -30.38
CA LYS A 87 8.67 32.27 -31.78
C LYS A 87 8.45 33.78 -31.91
N LYS A 88 7.73 34.40 -30.97
CA LYS A 88 7.49 35.85 -30.96
C LYS A 88 8.78 36.65 -30.74
N SER A 89 9.67 36.18 -29.86
CA SER A 89 10.95 36.86 -29.59
C SER A 89 12.06 36.49 -30.58
N GLN A 90 11.93 35.40 -31.33
CA GLN A 90 12.98 34.85 -32.19
C GLN A 90 13.49 35.87 -33.21
N ALA A 91 12.59 36.55 -33.93
CA ALA A 91 12.96 37.53 -34.93
C ALA A 91 13.79 38.68 -34.34
N LYS A 92 13.38 39.18 -33.17
CA LYS A 92 14.08 40.26 -32.47
C LYS A 92 15.47 39.82 -31.99
N VAL A 93 15.57 38.62 -31.41
CA VAL A 93 16.85 38.08 -30.93
C VAL A 93 17.82 37.84 -32.08
N VAL A 94 17.34 37.35 -33.23
CA VAL A 94 18.16 37.17 -34.44
C VAL A 94 18.67 38.51 -34.95
N ASP A 95 17.82 39.53 -35.03
CA ASP A 95 18.21 40.88 -35.44
C ASP A 95 19.25 41.49 -34.47
N ASP A 96 19.04 41.35 -33.16
CA ASP A 96 19.95 41.89 -32.14
C ASP A 96 21.32 41.18 -32.19
N LEU A 97 21.34 39.86 -32.40
CA LEU A 97 22.58 39.08 -32.60
C LEU A 97 23.31 39.48 -33.89
N LEU A 98 22.59 39.63 -34.99
CA LEU A 98 23.18 40.06 -36.26
C LEU A 98 23.77 41.46 -36.16
N LYS A 99 23.08 42.40 -35.50
CA LYS A 99 23.62 43.73 -35.22
C LYS A 99 24.88 43.65 -34.38
N ALA A 100 24.87 42.93 -33.26
CA ALA A 100 26.03 42.81 -32.38
C ALA A 100 27.27 42.19 -33.07
N VAL A 101 27.07 41.28 -34.02
CA VAL A 101 28.16 40.67 -34.79
C VAL A 101 28.69 41.60 -35.89
N LEU A 102 27.81 42.37 -36.52
CA LEU A 102 28.17 43.30 -37.61
C LEU A 102 28.68 44.65 -37.10
N GLU A 103 28.33 45.02 -35.86
CA GLU A 103 28.74 46.27 -35.23
C GLU A 103 30.14 46.10 -34.60
N ILE A 104 31.16 46.35 -35.42
CA ILE A 104 32.55 46.30 -35.00
C ILE A 104 32.81 47.51 -34.09
N HIS A 105 33.07 47.25 -32.81
CA HIS A 105 33.59 48.22 -31.85
C HIS A 105 35.11 48.05 -31.69
N PRO A 106 35.92 48.67 -32.55
CA PRO A 106 37.37 48.61 -32.41
C PRO A 106 37.77 49.40 -31.16
N VAL A 107 38.23 48.69 -30.14
CA VAL A 107 38.88 49.30 -28.99
C VAL A 107 40.37 49.32 -29.30
N ALA A 108 40.98 50.50 -29.27
CA ALA A 108 42.43 50.61 -29.37
C ALA A 108 43.04 49.80 -28.21
N PRO A 109 44.01 48.90 -28.46
CA PRO A 109 44.68 48.20 -27.37
C PRO A 109 45.27 49.25 -26.45
N THR A 110 44.76 49.33 -25.22
CA THR A 110 45.32 50.19 -24.19
C THR A 110 46.78 49.80 -24.07
N ALA A 111 47.67 50.75 -24.40
CA ALA A 111 49.10 50.55 -24.46
C ALA A 111 49.55 49.71 -23.26
N ALA A 112 50.35 48.68 -23.54
CA ALA A 112 51.06 47.92 -22.52
C ALA A 112 51.68 48.94 -21.55
N ALA A 113 51.16 48.95 -20.32
CA ALA A 113 51.75 49.73 -19.25
C ALA A 113 53.18 49.20 -19.06
N ALA A 114 54.14 50.07 -19.36
CA ALA A 114 55.55 49.92 -19.04
C ALA A 114 55.78 49.82 -17.53
#